data_AF-A0A6J1RF28-F1
#
_entry.id   AF-A0A6J1RF28-F1
#
_cell.length_a   1.000
_cell.length_b   1.000
_cell.length_c   1.000
_cell.angle_alpha   90.00
_cell.angle_beta   90.00
_cell.angle_gamma   90.00
#
_symmetry.space_group_name_H-M   'P 1'
#
loop_
_entity.id
_entity.type
_entity.pdbx_description
1 polymer ?
#
loop_
_entity_poly.entity_id
_entity_poly.type
_entity_poly.pdbx_seq_one_letter_code
_entity_poly.pdbx_strand_id
1 'polypeptide(L)'
;MGYPALSFYKTPTVFQNMIKQHLVSRPIFSFWLNRNYEDNYVGGELLLGNINPSHYMGEFTYVNVTRPRFWQIEIDKIQVQNYNSCSDGCQAIVDTGFSMIGGPPEAIADIQRQIGVVDEVPCNEISDLPYINFVIGGKTLPLTGQDYMLKVTKSLCVFAFQGVNPINGVEWILGDVFIGRYYTVFDMGNNQVGFALARN
;
A
#
# COMPACT_ATOMS: atom_id res chain seq x y z
N MET A 1 5.25 12.74 -0.96
CA MET A 1 5.53 13.30 -2.31
C MET A 1 4.25 13.30 -3.15
N GLY A 2 3.27 14.13 -2.76
CA GLY A 2 1.93 14.17 -3.39
C GLY A 2 1.78 15.25 -4.46
N TYR A 3 0.52 15.56 -4.82
CA TYR A 3 0.19 16.60 -5.79
C TYR A 3 0.11 18.00 -5.14
N PRO A 4 0.37 19.10 -5.89
CA PRO A 4 0.32 20.47 -5.39
C PRO A 4 -1.02 20.90 -4.79
N ALA A 5 -2.11 20.25 -5.19
CA ALA A 5 -3.46 20.59 -4.75
C ALA A 5 -3.65 20.45 -3.23
N LEU A 6 -2.75 19.73 -2.54
CA LEU A 6 -2.71 19.61 -1.08
C LEU A 6 -1.53 20.37 -0.43
N SER A 7 -0.68 21.03 -1.22
CA SER A 7 0.38 21.89 -0.69
C SER A 7 -0.23 23.12 -0.02
N PHE A 8 0.15 23.41 1.23
CA PHE A 8 -0.31 24.59 1.96
C PHE A 8 -0.06 25.89 1.18
N TYR A 9 1.13 25.99 0.57
CA TYR A 9 1.51 27.13 -0.25
C TYR A 9 1.10 27.01 -1.73
N LYS A 10 0.46 25.89 -2.13
CA LYS A 10 0.08 25.58 -3.52
C LYS A 10 1.25 25.67 -4.51
N THR A 11 2.46 25.44 -4.03
CA THR A 11 3.71 25.48 -4.81
C THR A 11 4.04 24.10 -5.40
N PRO A 12 4.85 24.05 -6.47
CA PRO A 12 5.37 22.78 -6.99
C PRO A 12 6.09 21.99 -5.91
N THR A 13 5.85 20.69 -5.87
CA THR A 13 6.51 19.80 -4.90
C THR A 13 7.99 19.57 -5.26
N VAL A 14 8.77 19.03 -4.32
CA VAL A 14 10.20 18.72 -4.56
C VAL A 14 10.37 17.89 -5.84
N PHE A 15 9.59 16.82 -5.99
CA PHE A 15 9.71 15.94 -7.17
C PHE A 15 9.30 16.64 -8.48
N GLN A 16 8.27 17.48 -8.44
CA GLN A 16 7.91 18.28 -9.62
C GLN A 16 9.00 19.29 -10.01
N ASN A 17 9.68 19.88 -9.03
CA ASN A 17 10.84 20.72 -9.31
C ASN A 17 11.98 19.92 -9.93
N MET A 18 12.24 18.69 -9.48
CA MET A 18 13.22 17.80 -10.10
C MET A 18 12.87 17.46 -11.54
N ILE A 19 11.60 17.15 -11.83
CA ILE A 19 11.10 16.93 -13.20
C ILE A 19 11.33 18.19 -14.04
N LYS A 20 10.90 19.36 -13.55
CA LYS A 20 11.01 20.65 -14.26
C LYS A 20 12.46 21.04 -14.54
N GLN A 21 13.38 20.68 -13.65
CA GLN A 21 14.81 20.95 -13.78
C GLN A 21 15.55 19.82 -14.52
N HIS A 22 14.83 18.81 -15.04
CA HIS A 22 15.41 17.66 -15.73
C HIS A 22 16.47 16.90 -14.91
N LEU A 23 16.29 16.84 -13.59
CA LEU A 23 17.18 16.12 -12.66
C LEU A 23 16.87 14.63 -12.54
N VAL A 24 15.77 14.17 -13.12
CA VAL A 24 15.35 12.76 -13.16
C VAL A 24 15.15 12.32 -14.60
N SER A 25 15.54 11.09 -14.92
CA SER A 25 15.43 10.54 -16.28
C SER A 25 13.99 10.24 -16.69
N ARG A 26 13.11 9.95 -15.72
CA ARG A 26 11.67 9.72 -15.91
C ARG A 26 10.87 10.45 -14.83
N PRO A 27 9.62 10.86 -15.10
CA PRO A 27 8.75 11.52 -14.12
C PRO A 27 8.10 10.51 -13.14
N ILE A 28 8.89 9.56 -12.64
CA ILE A 28 8.44 8.52 -11.70
C ILE A 28 9.32 8.49 -10.45
N PHE A 29 8.77 8.02 -9.35
CA PHE A 29 9.56 7.56 -8.21
C PHE A 29 9.00 6.24 -7.70
N SER A 30 9.82 5.45 -7.02
CA SER A 30 9.40 4.13 -6.57
C SER A 30 9.97 3.78 -5.20
N PHE A 31 9.24 2.89 -4.52
CA PHE A 31 9.56 2.42 -3.19
C PHE A 31 9.69 0.90 -3.17
N TRP A 32 10.78 0.44 -2.58
CA TRP A 32 10.91 -0.88 -2.00
C TRP A 32 11.08 -0.71 -0.49
N LEU A 33 10.25 -1.39 0.30
CA LEU A 33 10.35 -1.36 1.75
C LEU A 33 10.68 -2.77 2.22
N ASN A 34 11.84 -2.92 2.88
CA ASN A 34 12.27 -4.22 3.38
C ASN A 34 11.36 -4.63 4.55
N ARG A 35 10.72 -5.78 4.41
CA ARG A 35 9.84 -6.38 5.43
C ARG A 35 10.59 -7.36 6.35
N ASN A 36 11.86 -7.64 6.06
CA ASN A 36 12.68 -8.51 6.89
C ASN A 36 13.28 -7.72 8.05
N TYR A 37 12.62 -7.76 9.21
CA TYR A 37 13.07 -7.10 10.43
C TYR A 37 14.34 -7.70 11.05
N GLU A 38 14.83 -8.83 10.55
CA GLU A 38 16.11 -9.42 10.97
C GLU A 38 17.29 -8.89 10.15
N ASP A 39 17.02 -8.31 8.98
CA ASP A 39 18.00 -7.60 8.17
C ASP A 39 18.18 -6.16 8.69
N ASN A 40 19.28 -5.94 9.41
CA ASN A 40 19.58 -4.66 10.05
C ASN A 40 20.37 -3.69 9.16
N TYR A 41 20.64 -4.03 7.90
CA TYR A 41 21.53 -3.23 7.05
C TYR A 41 20.79 -2.31 6.08
N VAL A 42 19.70 -2.76 5.46
CA VAL A 42 18.93 -1.96 4.49
C VAL A 42 17.44 -2.06 4.76
N GLY A 43 16.82 -0.99 5.28
CA GLY A 43 15.39 -0.95 5.58
C GLY A 43 14.49 -0.67 4.37
N GLY A 44 15.04 -0.18 3.25
CA GLY A 44 14.29 0.12 2.04
C GLY A 44 15.08 0.98 1.06
N GLU A 45 14.49 1.25 -0.09
CA GLU A 45 15.05 2.07 -1.17
C GLU A 45 13.95 2.99 -1.74
N LEU A 46 14.25 4.28 -1.86
CA LEU A 46 13.52 5.23 -2.67
C LEU A 46 14.35 5.55 -3.92
N LEU A 47 13.81 5.28 -5.10
CA LEU A 47 14.41 5.71 -6.36
C LEU A 47 13.64 6.87 -6.98
N LEU A 48 14.39 7.88 -7.43
CA LEU A 48 13.87 9.04 -8.14
C LEU A 48 14.26 8.94 -9.62
N GLY A 49 13.25 8.81 -10.49
CA GLY A 49 13.43 8.71 -11.93
C GLY A 49 13.66 7.29 -12.47
N ASN A 50 13.68 6.27 -11.62
CA ASN A 50 13.93 4.90 -12.06
C ASN A 50 13.16 3.87 -11.24
N ILE A 51 13.32 2.59 -11.61
CA ILE A 51 12.76 1.40 -10.96
C ILE A 51 13.94 0.42 -10.81
N ASN A 52 14.00 -0.34 -9.71
CA ASN A 52 15.07 -1.32 -9.48
C ASN A 52 14.58 -2.76 -9.75
N PRO A 53 14.99 -3.41 -10.85
CA PRO A 53 14.59 -4.80 -11.17
C PRO A 53 15.03 -5.85 -10.14
N SER A 54 15.98 -5.51 -9.27
CA SER A 54 16.43 -6.40 -8.21
C SER A 54 15.40 -6.56 -7.08
N HIS A 55 14.49 -5.60 -6.91
CA HIS A 55 13.55 -5.51 -5.78
C HIS A 55 12.12 -5.93 -6.09
N TYR A 56 11.83 -6.42 -7.30
CA TYR A 56 10.51 -6.93 -7.65
C TYR A 56 10.57 -8.14 -8.58
N MET A 57 9.44 -8.81 -8.72
CA MET A 57 9.24 -9.89 -9.67
C MET A 57 7.86 -9.81 -10.32
N GLY A 58 7.75 -10.43 -11.51
CA GLY A 58 6.53 -10.39 -12.31
C GLY A 58 6.31 -9.04 -12.97
N GLU A 59 5.10 -8.87 -13.50
CA GLU A 59 4.67 -7.67 -14.21
C GLU A 59 3.99 -6.68 -13.26
N PHE A 60 4.05 -5.40 -13.61
CA PHE A 60 3.33 -4.36 -12.88
C PHE A 60 1.84 -4.37 -13.21
N THR A 61 1.02 -4.22 -12.17
CA THR A 61 -0.39 -3.82 -12.29
C THR A 61 -0.46 -2.31 -12.15
N TYR A 62 -0.71 -1.60 -13.24
CA TYR A 62 -0.91 -0.14 -13.23
C TYR A 62 -2.39 0.20 -13.15
N VAL A 63 -2.72 1.19 -12.31
CA VAL A 63 -4.04 1.80 -12.21
C VAL A 63 -3.94 3.32 -12.22
N ASN A 64 -4.92 3.96 -12.84
CA ASN A 64 -4.95 5.40 -12.99
C ASN A 64 -5.25 6.09 -11.65
N VAL A 65 -4.63 7.26 -11.46
CA VAL A 65 -5.00 8.17 -10.38
C VAL A 65 -6.36 8.78 -10.68
N THR A 66 -7.35 8.53 -9.83
CA THR A 66 -8.73 8.99 -10.03
C THR A 66 -8.89 10.48 -9.74
N ARG A 67 -8.16 10.99 -8.73
CA ARG A 67 -8.13 12.41 -8.38
C ARG A 67 -6.72 12.85 -7.98
N PRO A 68 -6.04 13.72 -8.77
CA PRO A 68 -4.67 14.15 -8.54
C PRO A 68 -4.55 15.18 -7.40
N ARG A 69 -4.94 14.76 -6.20
CA ARG A 69 -4.73 15.42 -4.90
C ARG A 69 -3.81 14.54 -4.06
N PHE A 70 -4.22 13.30 -3.88
CA PHE A 70 -3.42 12.20 -3.36
C PHE A 70 -2.99 11.29 -4.51
N TRP A 71 -2.18 10.28 -4.21
CA TRP A 71 -2.05 9.09 -5.06
C TRP A 71 -3.29 8.21 -4.87
N GLN A 72 -4.43 8.75 -5.28
CA GLN A 72 -5.75 8.16 -5.10
C GLN A 72 -6.04 7.19 -6.25
N ILE A 73 -6.42 5.97 -5.93
CA ILE A 73 -6.74 4.90 -6.89
C ILE A 73 -8.11 4.30 -6.56
N GLU A 74 -8.66 3.57 -7.50
CA GLU A 74 -9.83 2.72 -7.29
C GLU A 74 -9.40 1.32 -6.86
N ILE A 75 -10.05 0.78 -5.83
CA ILE A 75 -10.02 -0.64 -5.47
C ILE A 75 -11.34 -1.22 -5.96
N ASP A 76 -11.28 -2.32 -6.70
CA ASP A 76 -12.48 -2.96 -7.27
C ASP A 76 -13.27 -3.71 -6.18
N LYS A 77 -12.56 -4.37 -5.26
CA LYS A 77 -13.09 -5.00 -4.05
C LYS A 77 -11.98 -5.50 -3.12
N ILE A 78 -12.34 -5.75 -1.86
CA ILE A 78 -11.49 -6.42 -0.87
C ILE A 78 -12.21 -7.69 -0.43
N GLN A 79 -11.59 -8.86 -0.66
CA GLN A 79 -12.19 -10.16 -0.41
C GLN A 79 -11.42 -10.93 0.66
N VAL A 80 -12.14 -11.39 1.69
CA VAL A 80 -11.60 -12.23 2.77
C VAL A 80 -12.57 -13.38 3.00
N GLN A 81 -12.14 -14.61 2.70
CA GLN A 81 -13.01 -15.79 2.69
C GLN A 81 -14.34 -15.52 1.94
N ASN A 82 -15.47 -15.53 2.67
CA ASN A 82 -16.83 -15.32 2.14
C ASN A 82 -17.32 -13.87 2.25
N TYR A 83 -16.52 -12.98 2.83
CA TYR A 83 -16.83 -11.56 2.98
C TYR A 83 -16.19 -10.74 1.86
N ASN A 84 -16.97 -9.78 1.33
CA ASN A 84 -16.49 -8.79 0.39
C ASN A 84 -16.78 -7.39 0.95
N SER A 85 -15.73 -6.62 1.18
CA SER A 85 -15.81 -5.17 1.34
C SER A 85 -15.59 -4.49 0.00
N CYS A 86 -16.05 -3.24 -0.15
CA CYS A 86 -15.79 -2.45 -1.36
C CYS A 86 -16.34 -3.13 -2.63
N SER A 87 -17.47 -3.86 -2.55
CA SER A 87 -17.96 -4.71 -3.65
C SER A 87 -18.38 -3.95 -4.91
N ASP A 88 -18.76 -2.68 -4.77
CA ASP A 88 -19.15 -1.79 -5.87
C ASP A 88 -17.99 -0.86 -6.29
N GLY A 89 -16.76 -1.17 -5.86
CA GLY A 89 -15.62 -0.30 -5.96
C GLY A 89 -15.58 0.76 -4.85
N CYS A 90 -14.38 1.23 -4.53
CA CYS A 90 -14.14 2.27 -3.55
C CYS A 90 -12.81 2.98 -3.84
N GLN A 91 -12.57 4.10 -3.17
CA GLN A 91 -11.36 4.87 -3.35
C GLN A 91 -10.37 4.61 -2.22
N ALA A 92 -9.11 4.52 -2.61
CA ALA A 92 -8.00 4.38 -1.69
C ALA A 92 -6.90 5.38 -2.01
N ILE A 93 -6.08 5.71 -1.02
CA ILE A 93 -4.82 6.42 -1.24
C ILE A 93 -3.64 5.49 -0.96
N VAL A 94 -2.60 5.59 -1.77
CA VAL A 94 -1.34 4.88 -1.55
C VAL A 94 -0.39 5.84 -0.83
N ASP A 95 -0.08 5.56 0.42
CA ASP A 95 0.54 6.54 1.32
C ASP A 95 1.73 5.95 2.11
N THR A 96 2.94 6.24 1.64
CA THR A 96 4.21 5.90 2.32
C THR A 96 4.39 6.64 3.65
N GLY A 97 3.49 7.55 4.02
CA GLY A 97 3.47 8.22 5.32
C GLY A 97 2.59 7.53 6.36
N PHE A 98 1.93 6.43 5.99
CA PHE A 98 1.04 5.67 6.86
C PHE A 98 1.57 4.25 7.05
N SER A 99 1.81 3.83 8.29
CA SER A 99 2.52 2.55 8.54
C SER A 99 1.66 1.30 8.36
N MET A 100 0.33 1.40 8.50
CA MET A 100 -0.61 0.28 8.49
C MET A 100 -1.46 0.25 7.22
N ILE A 101 -2.52 -0.56 7.18
CA ILE A 101 -3.63 -0.39 6.24
C ILE A 101 -4.80 0.29 6.97
N GLY A 102 -5.26 1.42 6.46
CA GLY A 102 -6.39 2.17 7.02
C GLY A 102 -7.67 1.84 6.28
N GLY A 103 -8.80 1.73 6.97
CA GLY A 103 -10.11 1.49 6.35
C GLY A 103 -11.28 1.75 7.30
N PRO A 104 -12.54 1.71 6.80
CA PRO A 104 -13.71 1.97 7.62
C PRO A 104 -13.76 1.03 8.83
N PRO A 105 -14.02 1.53 10.05
CA PRO A 105 -13.97 0.70 11.27
C PRO A 105 -14.83 -0.56 11.20
N GLU A 106 -16.04 -0.46 10.65
CA GLU A 106 -16.94 -1.61 10.47
C GLU A 106 -16.34 -2.64 9.50
N ALA A 107 -15.77 -2.20 8.38
CA ALA A 107 -15.15 -3.11 7.43
C ALA A 107 -13.92 -3.82 8.02
N ILE A 108 -13.15 -3.15 8.89
CA ILE A 108 -12.00 -3.75 9.57
C ILE A 108 -12.46 -4.77 10.61
N ALA A 109 -13.49 -4.45 11.41
CA ALA A 109 -14.07 -5.40 12.35
C ALA A 109 -14.60 -6.65 11.64
N ASP A 110 -15.19 -6.49 10.45
CA ASP A 110 -15.67 -7.60 9.63
C ASP A 110 -14.52 -8.47 9.12
N ILE A 111 -13.44 -7.86 8.64
CA ILE A 111 -12.22 -8.58 8.24
C ILE A 111 -11.64 -9.35 9.43
N GLN A 112 -11.52 -8.72 10.61
CA GLN A 112 -11.06 -9.36 11.85
C GLN A 112 -11.87 -10.61 12.20
N ARG A 113 -13.21 -10.52 12.08
CA ARG A 113 -14.12 -11.66 12.29
C ARG A 113 -13.88 -12.80 11.28
N GLN A 114 -13.59 -12.48 10.02
CA GLN A 114 -13.33 -13.51 9.00
C GLN A 114 -11.97 -14.19 9.17
N ILE A 115 -10.94 -13.46 9.61
CA ILE A 115 -9.62 -14.03 9.85
C ILE A 115 -9.52 -14.73 11.22
N GLY A 116 -10.47 -14.46 12.13
CA GLY A 116 -10.50 -15.04 13.47
C GLY A 116 -9.52 -14.38 14.46
N VAL A 117 -9.18 -13.11 14.24
CA VAL A 117 -8.21 -12.34 15.05
C VAL A 117 -8.90 -11.11 15.64
N VAL A 118 -8.85 -10.95 16.97
CA VAL A 118 -9.46 -9.80 17.65
C VAL A 118 -8.48 -8.62 17.77
N ASP A 119 -7.20 -8.87 18.05
CA ASP A 119 -6.16 -7.82 18.10
C ASP A 119 -4.75 -8.41 17.91
N GLU A 120 -4.43 -9.43 18.71
CA GLU A 120 -3.10 -10.03 18.78
C GLU A 120 -3.16 -11.55 18.79
N VAL A 121 -2.15 -12.20 18.20
CA VAL A 121 -1.99 -13.66 18.18
C VAL A 121 -0.53 -14.07 18.37
N PRO A 122 -0.26 -15.32 18.76
CA PRO A 122 1.07 -15.90 18.67
C PRO A 122 1.60 -15.87 17.23
N CYS A 123 2.83 -15.39 17.03
CA CYS A 123 3.41 -15.26 15.68
C CYS A 123 3.59 -16.59 14.94
N ASN A 124 3.59 -17.73 15.62
CA ASN A 124 3.66 -19.05 15.01
C ASN A 124 2.32 -19.51 14.42
N GLU A 125 1.21 -18.83 14.71
CA GLU A 125 -0.13 -19.16 14.20
C GLU A 125 -0.48 -18.37 12.92
N ILE A 126 0.30 -17.34 12.57
CA ILE A 126 -0.05 -16.44 11.46
C ILE A 126 0.03 -17.10 10.08
N SER A 127 0.74 -18.22 9.94
CA SER A 127 0.83 -18.95 8.67
C SER A 127 -0.48 -19.62 8.26
N ASP A 128 -1.37 -19.86 9.22
CA ASP A 128 -2.63 -20.56 8.98
C ASP A 128 -3.78 -19.57 8.72
N LEU A 129 -3.52 -18.27 8.86
CA LEU A 129 -4.52 -17.22 8.63
C LEU A 129 -4.85 -17.09 7.13
N PRO A 130 -6.11 -16.78 6.78
CA PRO A 130 -6.55 -16.71 5.40
C PRO A 130 -5.94 -15.51 4.67
N TYR A 131 -5.95 -15.55 3.33
CA TYR A 131 -5.55 -14.40 2.53
C TYR A 131 -6.55 -13.24 2.64
N ILE A 132 -6.03 -12.02 2.64
CA ILE A 132 -6.80 -10.80 2.38
C ILE A 132 -6.48 -10.35 0.96
N ASN A 133 -7.46 -10.43 0.07
CA ASN A 133 -7.28 -10.18 -1.36
C ASN A 133 -7.75 -8.77 -1.72
N PHE A 134 -6.83 -7.90 -2.12
CA PHE A 134 -7.15 -6.63 -2.75
C PHE A 134 -7.29 -6.84 -4.25
N VAL A 135 -8.44 -6.51 -4.84
CA VAL A 135 -8.61 -6.55 -6.29
C VAL A 135 -8.50 -5.12 -6.81
N ILE A 136 -7.47 -4.86 -7.61
CA ILE A 136 -7.12 -3.53 -8.10
C ILE A 136 -6.85 -3.64 -9.60
N GLY A 137 -7.60 -2.91 -10.43
CA GLY A 137 -7.45 -2.95 -11.89
C GLY A 137 -7.71 -4.34 -12.47
N GLY A 138 -8.63 -5.10 -11.88
CA GLY A 138 -8.97 -6.48 -12.24
C GLY A 138 -7.93 -7.52 -11.84
N LYS A 139 -6.87 -7.15 -11.09
CA LYS A 139 -5.84 -8.06 -10.62
C LYS A 139 -5.94 -8.28 -9.12
N THR A 140 -5.85 -9.54 -8.70
CA THR A 140 -5.81 -9.91 -7.29
C THR A 140 -4.40 -9.75 -6.74
N LEU A 141 -4.28 -8.93 -5.71
CA LEU A 141 -3.08 -8.66 -4.92
C LEU A 141 -3.29 -9.24 -3.50
N PRO A 142 -2.91 -10.51 -3.28
CA PRO A 142 -3.11 -11.21 -2.00
C PRO A 142 -2.08 -10.82 -0.92
N LEU A 143 -2.56 -10.48 0.27
CA LEU A 143 -1.77 -10.43 1.49
C LEU A 143 -1.91 -11.74 2.28
N THR A 144 -0.78 -12.35 2.65
CA THR A 144 -0.69 -13.49 3.57
C THR A 144 -0.74 -13.01 5.03
N GLY A 145 -0.95 -13.93 5.98
CA GLY A 145 -0.83 -13.62 7.40
C GLY A 145 0.52 -13.01 7.78
N GLN A 146 1.62 -13.40 7.11
CA GLN A 146 2.93 -12.79 7.32
C GLN A 146 3.01 -11.34 6.85
N ASP A 147 2.17 -10.94 5.90
CA ASP A 147 2.14 -9.59 5.36
C ASP A 147 1.33 -8.65 6.28
N TYR A 148 0.14 -9.09 6.72
CA TYR A 148 -0.79 -8.26 7.49
C TYR A 148 -0.71 -8.45 9.01
N MET A 149 0.19 -9.29 9.54
CA MET A 149 0.46 -9.39 10.97
C MET A 149 1.85 -8.83 11.28
N LEU A 150 1.94 -7.82 12.14
CA LEU A 150 3.20 -7.20 12.54
C LEU A 150 3.76 -7.86 13.80
N LYS A 151 5.00 -8.32 13.73
CA LYS A 151 5.74 -8.85 14.88
C LYS A 151 6.15 -7.71 15.81
N VAL A 152 5.50 -7.58 16.97
CA VAL A 152 5.81 -6.56 17.98
C VAL A 152 6.79 -7.06 19.05
N THR A 153 6.77 -8.37 19.31
CA THR A 153 7.77 -9.05 20.15
C THR A 153 8.22 -10.33 19.48
N LYS A 154 9.11 -11.11 20.11
CA LYS A 154 9.54 -12.40 19.54
C LYS A 154 8.38 -13.38 19.29
N SER A 155 7.31 -13.30 20.08
CA SER A 155 6.20 -14.25 20.07
C SER A 155 4.85 -13.63 19.76
N LEU A 156 4.72 -12.30 19.81
CA LEU A 156 3.44 -11.61 19.67
C LEU A 156 3.37 -10.86 18.35
N CYS A 157 2.28 -11.10 17.63
CA CYS A 157 1.97 -10.49 16.35
C CYS A 157 0.63 -9.78 16.43
N VAL A 158 0.56 -8.55 15.89
CA VAL A 158 -0.64 -7.70 15.94
C VAL A 158 -1.20 -7.47 14.55
N PHE A 159 -2.52 -7.33 14.44
CA PHE A 159 -3.18 -7.08 13.17
C PHE A 159 -2.85 -5.68 12.62
N ALA A 160 -2.31 -5.62 11.40
CA ALA A 160 -1.71 -4.42 10.82
C ALA A 160 -2.72 -3.49 10.10
N PHE A 161 -3.96 -3.50 10.56
CA PHE A 161 -5.05 -2.69 10.03
C PHE A 161 -5.56 -1.75 11.12
N GLN A 162 -5.95 -0.54 10.72
CA GLN A 162 -6.42 0.49 11.63
C GLN A 162 -7.75 1.10 11.15
N GLY A 163 -8.72 1.18 12.06
CA GLY A 163 -9.97 1.91 11.83
C GLY A 163 -9.71 3.39 11.54
N VAL A 164 -10.05 3.83 10.33
CA VAL A 164 -9.94 5.22 9.88
C VAL A 164 -11.26 5.61 9.22
N ASN A 165 -11.86 6.70 9.69
CA ASN A 165 -13.09 7.20 9.09
C ASN A 165 -12.81 7.74 7.68
N PRO A 166 -13.71 7.50 6.69
CA PRO A 166 -13.53 8.01 5.33
C PRO A 166 -13.36 9.54 5.29
N ILE A 167 -12.48 10.01 4.40
CA ILE A 167 -12.19 11.44 4.24
C ILE A 167 -12.40 11.82 2.78
N ASN A 168 -13.38 12.70 2.52
CA ASN A 168 -13.67 13.22 1.17
C ASN A 168 -13.90 12.12 0.11
N GLY A 169 -14.56 11.02 0.48
CA GLY A 169 -14.80 9.88 -0.41
C GLY A 169 -13.55 9.03 -0.69
N VAL A 170 -12.53 9.10 0.18
CA VAL A 170 -11.45 8.12 0.28
C VAL A 170 -11.77 7.24 1.48
N GLU A 171 -11.96 5.95 1.25
CA GLU A 171 -12.30 4.98 2.29
C GLU A 171 -11.05 4.26 2.84
N TRP A 172 -10.07 3.97 1.98
CA TRP A 172 -8.92 3.14 2.33
C TRP A 172 -7.57 3.88 2.21
N ILE A 173 -6.61 3.46 3.03
CA ILE A 173 -5.22 3.90 2.99
C ILE A 173 -4.34 2.67 2.86
N LEU A 174 -3.65 2.53 1.73
CA LEU A 174 -2.66 1.48 1.49
C LEU A 174 -1.29 2.01 1.91
N GLY A 175 -0.91 1.74 3.15
CA GLY A 175 0.35 2.17 3.74
C GLY A 175 1.50 1.17 3.59
N ASP A 176 2.50 1.29 4.46
CA ASP A 176 3.76 0.53 4.39
C ASP A 176 3.57 -0.98 4.45
N VAL A 177 2.52 -1.47 5.11
CA VAL A 177 2.15 -2.91 5.08
C VAL A 177 1.90 -3.39 3.65
N PHE A 178 1.12 -2.63 2.88
CA PHE A 178 0.83 -2.98 1.49
C PHE A 178 2.04 -2.70 0.58
N ILE A 179 2.69 -1.54 0.74
CA ILE A 179 3.84 -1.10 -0.07
C ILE A 179 5.08 -1.98 0.18
N GLY A 180 5.24 -2.56 1.36
CA GLY A 180 6.32 -3.51 1.65
C GLY A 180 6.09 -4.90 1.04
N ARG A 181 4.84 -5.28 0.79
CA ARG A 181 4.52 -6.50 0.03
C ARG A 181 4.60 -6.25 -1.48
N TYR A 182 4.22 -5.06 -1.93
CA TYR A 182 4.20 -4.70 -3.33
C TYR A 182 5.12 -3.51 -3.62
N TYR A 183 6.21 -3.78 -4.35
CA TYR A 183 7.04 -2.74 -4.93
C TYR A 183 6.15 -1.75 -5.68
N THR A 184 6.21 -0.48 -5.27
CA THR A 184 5.24 0.53 -5.70
C THR A 184 5.93 1.60 -6.53
N VAL A 185 5.41 1.85 -7.72
CA VAL A 185 5.84 2.91 -8.63
C VAL A 185 4.78 3.99 -8.67
N PHE A 186 5.17 5.22 -8.39
CA PHE A 186 4.34 6.42 -8.51
C PHE A 186 4.73 7.13 -9.81
N ASP A 187 3.87 7.07 -10.81
CA ASP A 187 4.12 7.61 -12.14
C ASP A 187 3.36 8.92 -12.34
N MET A 188 4.07 10.03 -12.13
CA MET A 188 3.52 11.38 -12.26
C MET A 188 3.38 11.80 -13.72
N GLY A 189 4.13 11.18 -14.64
CA GLY A 189 4.04 11.47 -16.08
C GLY A 189 2.71 10.99 -16.67
N ASN A 190 2.25 9.81 -16.24
CA ASN A 190 1.02 9.20 -16.72
C ASN A 190 -0.16 9.28 -15.73
N ASN A 191 0.06 9.84 -14.53
CA ASN A 191 -0.92 9.87 -13.44
C ASN A 191 -1.45 8.48 -13.10
N GLN A 192 -0.56 7.57 -12.74
CA GLN A 192 -0.89 6.19 -12.40
C GLN A 192 0.01 5.68 -11.26
N VAL A 193 -0.42 4.61 -10.61
CA VAL A 193 0.36 3.87 -9.62
C VAL A 193 0.52 2.43 -10.12
N GLY A 194 1.73 1.89 -10.02
CA GLY A 194 2.08 0.53 -10.42
C GLY A 194 2.48 -0.32 -9.24
N PHE A 195 1.96 -1.56 -9.18
CA PHE A 195 2.29 -2.54 -8.15
C PHE A 195 2.89 -3.80 -8.76
N ALA A 196 4.03 -4.26 -8.23
CA ALA A 196 4.59 -5.56 -8.53
C ALA A 196 4.97 -6.28 -7.23
N LEU A 197 5.05 -7.60 -7.23
CA LEU A 197 5.43 -8.35 -6.03
C LEU A 197 6.86 -8.00 -5.62
N ALA A 198 7.06 -7.51 -4.39
CA ALA A 198 8.38 -7.17 -3.88
C ALA A 198 9.25 -8.43 -3.71
N ARG A 199 10.54 -8.29 -3.96
CA ARG A 199 11.56 -9.27 -3.60
C ARG A 199 12.22 -8.80 -2.30
N ASN A 200 11.85 -9.45 -1.20
CA ASN A 200 12.39 -9.23 0.15
C ASN A 200 13.33 -10.38 0.53
#